data_AF-A0A517YGS5-F1
#
_entry.id   AF-A0A517YGS5-F1
#
_cell.length_a   1.000
_cell.length_b   1.000
_cell.length_c   1.000
_cell.angle_alpha   90.00
_cell.angle_beta   90.00
_cell.angle_gamma   90.00
#
_symmetry.space_group_name_H-M   'P 1'
#
loop_
_entity.id
_entity.type
_entity.pdbx_description
1 polymer ?
#
loop_
_entity_poly.entity_id
_entity_poly.type
_entity_poly.pdbx_seq_one_letter_code
_entity_poly.pdbx_strand_id
1 'polypeptide(L)'
;MLWFSALQNESVQLEAEFTSKLQTLTENEAHEAYGWYMGDESNLKEEFPALCNSSTLVAIYSFLEHHLAIICEQVRQSQNLKLSVQDVAGKGIDQSRTYLTKVLGFNDPADQSVAIPILSSLPRARMSAIRAPLLGCLVSKRVSSAM
;
A
#
# COMPACT_ATOMS: atom_id res chain seq x y z
N MET A 1 -5.13 26.33 -7.30
CA MET A 1 -4.35 27.38 -6.60
C MET A 1 -5.08 27.98 -5.39
N LEU A 2 -6.41 28.15 -5.39
CA LEU A 2 -7.16 28.70 -4.23
C LEU A 2 -7.12 27.84 -2.96
N TRP A 3 -7.06 26.51 -3.10
CA TRP A 3 -6.99 25.59 -1.96
C TRP A 3 -5.67 25.70 -1.20
N PHE A 4 -4.54 25.90 -1.91
CA PHE A 4 -3.23 26.06 -1.30
C PHE A 4 -3.17 27.35 -0.45
N SER A 5 -3.74 28.46 -0.94
CA SER A 5 -3.84 29.70 -0.17
C SER A 5 -4.80 29.60 1.03
N ALA A 6 -5.88 28.81 0.92
CA ALA A 6 -6.79 28.58 2.04
C ALA A 6 -6.13 27.76 3.15
N LEU A 7 -5.40 26.70 2.77
CA LEU A 7 -4.63 25.86 3.69
C LEU A 7 -3.50 26.64 4.37
N GLN A 8 -2.82 27.50 3.61
CA GLN A 8 -1.77 28.37 4.14
C GLN A 8 -2.33 29.40 5.13
N ASN A 9 -3.54 29.92 4.88
CA ASN A 9 -4.19 30.85 5.80
C ASN A 9 -4.65 30.15 7.08
N GLU A 10 -5.20 28.95 6.96
CA GLU A 10 -5.64 28.14 8.11
C GLU A 10 -4.46 27.72 9.00
N SER A 11 -3.31 27.36 8.41
CA SER A 11 -2.11 27.05 9.19
C SER A 11 -1.60 28.26 9.97
N VAL A 12 -1.59 29.45 9.35
CA VAL A 12 -1.16 30.70 10.00
C VAL A 12 -2.11 31.12 11.12
N GLN A 13 -3.43 30.95 10.93
CA GLN A 13 -4.41 31.21 11.99
C GLN A 13 -4.22 30.26 13.18
N LEU A 14 -3.96 28.99 12.90
CA LEU A 14 -3.72 27.98 13.93
C LEU A 14 -2.47 28.32 14.76
N GLU A 15 -1.37 28.71 14.10
CA GLU A 15 -0.13 29.12 14.76
C GLU A 15 -0.32 30.37 15.65
N ALA A 16 -1.12 31.34 15.20
CA ALA A 16 -1.43 32.55 15.95
C ALA A 16 -2.27 32.26 17.21
N GLU A 17 -3.27 31.37 17.09
CA GLU A 17 -4.07 30.93 18.23
C GLU A 17 -3.23 30.12 19.24
N PHE A 18 -2.34 29.28 18.73
CA PHE A 18 -1.44 28.46 19.54
C PHE A 18 -0.46 29.33 20.34
N THR A 19 0.17 30.32 19.70
CA THR A 19 1.08 31.26 20.37
C THR A 19 0.38 32.12 21.42
N SER A 20 -0.86 32.57 21.16
CA SER A 20 -1.66 33.27 22.18
C SER A 20 -1.94 32.40 23.41
N LYS A 21 -2.21 31.10 23.22
CA LYS A 21 -2.45 30.17 24.34
C LYS A 21 -1.17 29.87 25.11
N LEU A 22 -0.04 29.74 24.44
CA LEU A 22 1.27 29.54 25.10
C LEU A 22 1.64 30.69 26.05
N GLN A 23 1.25 31.93 25.74
CA GLN A 23 1.50 33.09 26.62
C GLN A 23 0.70 33.06 27.93
N THR A 24 -0.38 32.28 27.99
CA THR A 24 -1.25 32.17 29.17
C THR A 24 -0.85 31.03 30.12
N LEU A 25 0.10 30.19 29.71
CA LEU A 25 0.53 29.02 30.49
C LEU A 25 1.59 29.40 31.52
N THR A 26 1.57 28.71 32.65
CA THR A 26 2.67 28.75 33.62
C THR A 26 3.89 27.99 33.08
N GLU A 27 5.08 28.26 33.62
CA GLU A 27 6.34 27.66 33.15
C GLU A 27 6.32 26.12 33.20
N ASN A 28 5.68 25.53 34.22
CA ASN A 28 5.51 24.08 34.33
C ASN A 28 4.54 23.53 33.26
N GLU A 29 3.41 24.20 33.03
CA GLU A 29 2.44 23.76 32.01
C GLU A 29 3.02 23.90 30.60
N ALA A 30 3.81 24.94 30.35
CA ALA A 30 4.54 25.12 29.10
C ALA A 30 5.60 24.02 28.88
N HIS A 31 6.31 23.61 29.94
CA HIS A 31 7.29 22.53 29.87
C HIS A 31 6.64 21.17 29.58
N GLU A 32 5.51 20.86 30.23
CA GLU A 32 4.75 19.64 29.94
C GLU A 32 4.20 19.65 28.51
N ALA A 33 3.58 20.74 28.07
CA ALA A 33 3.08 20.87 26.71
C ALA A 33 4.19 20.73 25.65
N TYR A 34 5.37 21.30 25.92
CA TYR A 34 6.53 21.17 25.04
C TYR A 34 7.05 19.73 24.98
N GLY A 35 7.10 19.02 26.11
CA GLY A 35 7.47 17.60 26.15
C GLY A 35 6.54 16.71 25.30
N TRP A 36 5.23 16.94 25.37
CA TRP A 36 4.25 16.25 24.52
C TRP A 36 4.41 16.60 23.04
N TYR A 37 4.55 17.89 22.72
CA TYR A 37 4.67 18.37 21.34
C TYR A 37 5.95 17.85 20.65
N MET A 38 7.09 17.92 21.34
CA MET A 38 8.37 17.46 20.79
C MET A 38 8.44 15.93 20.66
N GLY A 39 7.77 15.20 21.56
CA GLY A 39 7.62 13.75 21.47
C GLY A 39 6.81 13.33 20.24
N ASP A 40 5.65 13.95 20.03
CA ASP A 40 4.80 13.68 18.86
C ASP A 40 5.45 14.13 17.54
N GLU A 41 6.18 15.25 17.55
CA GLU A 41 6.89 15.73 16.37
C GLU A 41 7.95 14.74 15.88
N SER A 42 8.72 14.15 16.81
CA SER A 42 9.74 13.14 16.48
C SER A 42 9.10 11.88 15.90
N ASN A 43 8.00 11.41 16.53
CA ASN A 43 7.25 10.23 16.05
C ASN A 43 6.64 10.45 14.66
N LEU A 44 6.08 11.64 14.41
CA LEU A 44 5.45 11.98 13.13
C LEU A 44 6.46 12.22 12.01
N LYS A 45 7.64 12.77 12.32
CA LYS A 45 8.66 13.10 11.32
C LYS A 45 9.53 11.90 10.95
N GLU A 46 9.83 11.02 11.89
CA GLU A 46 10.83 9.97 11.68
C GLU A 46 10.21 8.56 11.70
N GLU A 47 9.42 8.23 12.73
CA GLU A 47 8.89 6.88 12.88
C GLU A 47 7.73 6.59 11.93
N PHE A 48 6.81 7.53 11.79
CA PHE A 48 5.62 7.35 10.95
C PHE A 48 5.97 7.14 9.47
N PRO A 49 6.86 7.93 8.83
CA PRO A 49 7.24 7.68 7.44
C PRO A 49 7.98 6.35 7.27
N ALA A 50 8.83 5.96 8.23
CA ALA A 50 9.52 4.68 8.19
C ALA A 50 8.53 3.49 8.27
N LEU A 51 7.52 3.60 9.13
CA LEU A 51 6.45 2.62 9.25
C LEU A 51 5.58 2.57 7.99
N CYS A 52 5.20 3.72 7.44
CA CYS A 52 4.45 3.80 6.19
C CYS A 52 5.23 3.17 5.04
N ASN A 53 6.51 3.52 4.87
CA ASN A 53 7.35 2.98 3.81
C ASN A 53 7.51 1.47 3.90
N SER A 54 7.77 0.93 5.09
CA SER A 54 7.90 -0.51 5.28
C SER A 54 6.58 -1.25 4.98
N SER A 55 5.45 -0.72 5.47
CA SER A 55 4.13 -1.28 5.21
C SER A 55 3.75 -1.21 3.72
N THR A 56 4.02 -0.08 3.07
CA THR A 56 3.78 0.11 1.63
C THR A 56 4.63 -0.85 0.81
N LEU A 57 5.90 -1.04 1.16
CA LEU A 57 6.78 -1.98 0.45
C LEU A 57 6.27 -3.41 0.56
N VAL A 58 5.88 -3.85 1.76
CA VAL A 58 5.29 -5.17 1.99
C VAL A 58 3.98 -5.32 1.21
N ALA A 59 3.13 -4.29 1.19
CA ALA A 59 1.88 -4.31 0.44
C ALA A 59 2.12 -4.42 -1.08
N ILE A 60 3.06 -3.66 -1.63
CA ILE A 60 3.43 -3.72 -3.05
C ILE A 60 3.98 -5.11 -3.39
N TYR A 61 4.87 -5.64 -2.55
CA TYR A 61 5.45 -6.96 -2.75
C TYR A 61 4.36 -8.06 -2.73
N SER A 62 3.46 -8.01 -1.75
CA SER A 62 2.36 -8.97 -1.62
C SER A 62 1.38 -8.88 -2.79
N PHE A 63 1.08 -7.67 -3.24
CA PHE A 63 0.25 -7.44 -4.42
C PHE A 63 0.89 -8.03 -5.67
N LEU A 64 2.19 -7.78 -5.89
CA LEU A 64 2.92 -8.31 -7.03
C LEU A 64 2.97 -9.83 -7.01
N GLU A 65 3.29 -10.44 -5.87
CA GLU A 65 3.33 -11.88 -5.68
C GLU A 65 1.97 -12.53 -6.00
N HIS A 66 0.88 -11.96 -5.47
CA HIS A 66 -0.46 -12.43 -5.72
C HIS A 66 -0.82 -12.39 -7.22
N HIS A 67 -0.53 -11.27 -7.88
CA HIS A 67 -0.82 -11.13 -9.31
C HIS A 67 0.06 -12.04 -10.18
N LEU A 68 1.33 -12.25 -9.82
CA LEU A 68 2.19 -13.21 -10.50
C LEU A 68 1.67 -14.64 -10.38
N ALA A 69 1.18 -15.03 -9.20
CA ALA A 69 0.57 -16.34 -9.01
C ALA A 69 -0.68 -16.52 -9.91
N ILE A 70 -1.54 -15.49 -10.00
CA ILE A 70 -2.69 -15.50 -10.92
C ILE A 70 -2.25 -15.67 -12.37
N ILE A 71 -1.23 -14.92 -12.81
CA ILE A 71 -0.72 -15.01 -14.19
C ILE A 71 -0.17 -16.41 -14.47
N CYS A 72 0.60 -16.99 -13.54
CA CYS A 72 1.13 -18.35 -13.69
C CYS A 72 0.00 -19.37 -13.85
N GLU A 73 -1.08 -19.24 -13.07
CA GLU A 73 -2.25 -20.12 -13.16
C GLU A 73 -3.03 -19.91 -14.46
N GLN A 74 -3.16 -18.68 -14.95
CA GLN A 74 -3.74 -18.39 -16.26
C GLN A 74 -2.91 -18.99 -17.40
N VAL A 75 -1.58 -18.90 -17.33
CA VAL A 75 -0.67 -19.53 -18.30
C VAL A 75 -0.88 -21.04 -18.28
N ARG A 76 -0.91 -21.65 -17.09
CA ARG A 76 -1.17 -23.08 -16.91
C ARG A 76 -2.45 -23.52 -17.61
N GLN A 77 -3.55 -22.79 -17.39
CA GLN A 77 -4.84 -23.09 -17.99
C GLN A 77 -4.82 -22.88 -19.51
N SER A 78 -4.24 -21.78 -19.99
CA SER A 78 -4.20 -21.43 -21.42
C SER A 78 -3.37 -22.43 -22.25
N GLN A 79 -2.29 -22.96 -21.68
CA GLN A 79 -1.41 -23.93 -22.33
C GLN A 79 -1.74 -25.38 -21.94
N ASN A 80 -2.80 -25.60 -21.16
CA ASN A 80 -3.24 -26.90 -20.66
C ASN A 80 -2.11 -27.71 -20.00
N LEU A 81 -1.32 -27.02 -19.18
CA LEU A 81 -0.16 -27.59 -18.50
C LEU A 81 -0.59 -28.33 -17.23
N LYS A 82 0.02 -29.50 -17.01
CA LYS A 82 -0.17 -30.28 -15.78
C LYS A 82 0.61 -29.72 -14.59
N LEU A 83 1.71 -29.00 -14.84
CA LEU A 83 2.56 -28.44 -13.81
C LEU A 83 1.95 -27.15 -13.25
N SER A 84 1.72 -27.10 -11.94
CA SER A 84 1.26 -25.92 -11.20
C SER A 84 2.43 -25.08 -10.69
N VAL A 85 2.18 -23.80 -10.43
CA VAL A 85 3.17 -22.93 -9.75
C VAL A 85 3.55 -23.48 -8.37
N GLN A 86 2.62 -24.19 -7.73
CA GLN A 86 2.82 -24.80 -6.40
C GLN A 86 3.77 -26.00 -6.43
N ASP A 87 3.95 -26.65 -7.58
CA ASP A 87 4.84 -27.81 -7.74
C ASP A 87 6.31 -27.38 -7.86
N VAL A 88 6.56 -26.07 -8.02
CA VAL A 88 7.90 -25.52 -8.16
C VAL A 88 8.47 -25.20 -6.78
N ALA A 89 9.70 -25.65 -6.53
CA ALA A 89 10.44 -25.31 -5.32
C ALA A 89 10.72 -23.79 -5.27
N GLY A 90 10.42 -23.16 -4.14
CA GLY A 90 10.61 -21.73 -3.92
C GLY A 90 9.50 -21.14 -3.05
N LYS A 91 9.56 -19.83 -2.82
CA LYS A 91 8.49 -19.06 -2.17
C LYS A 91 8.29 -17.72 -2.89
N GLY A 92 7.05 -17.28 -2.94
CA GLY A 92 6.62 -16.01 -3.51
C GLY A 92 7.11 -15.73 -4.93
N ILE A 93 7.64 -14.53 -5.15
CA ILE A 93 8.03 -14.06 -6.48
C ILE A 93 9.04 -14.99 -7.16
N ASP A 94 10.01 -15.53 -6.40
CA ASP A 94 11.02 -16.44 -6.95
C ASP A 94 10.43 -17.77 -7.43
N GLN A 95 9.37 -18.25 -6.76
CA GLN A 95 8.64 -19.44 -7.20
C GLN A 95 7.92 -19.18 -8.53
N SER A 96 7.20 -18.05 -8.62
CA SER A 96 6.52 -17.65 -9.86
C SER A 96 7.52 -17.40 -10.99
N ARG A 97 8.65 -16.75 -10.73
CA ARG A 97 9.73 -16.56 -11.70
C ARG A 97 10.27 -17.89 -12.21
N THR A 98 10.63 -18.80 -11.30
CA THR A 98 11.17 -20.12 -11.66
C THR A 98 10.16 -20.93 -12.48
N TYR A 99 8.87 -20.85 -12.14
CA TYR A 99 7.81 -21.47 -12.92
C TYR A 99 7.74 -20.90 -14.34
N LEU A 100 7.69 -19.57 -14.48
CA LEU A 100 7.63 -18.90 -15.77
C LEU A 100 8.87 -19.17 -16.62
N THR A 101 10.07 -19.20 -16.03
CA THR A 101 11.31 -19.59 -16.72
C THR A 101 11.24 -21.03 -17.24
N LYS A 102 10.75 -21.97 -16.43
CA LYS A 102 10.67 -23.39 -16.84
C LYS A 102 9.57 -23.65 -17.88
N VAL A 103 8.44 -22.96 -17.77
CA VAL A 103 7.27 -23.19 -18.63
C VAL A 103 7.35 -22.40 -19.93
N LEU A 104 7.77 -21.14 -19.86
CA LEU A 104 7.80 -20.24 -21.01
C LEU A 104 9.21 -20.08 -21.59
N GLY A 105 10.23 -20.66 -20.96
CA GLY A 105 11.62 -20.51 -21.39
C GLY A 105 12.16 -19.10 -21.19
N PHE A 106 11.59 -18.31 -20.27
CA PHE A 106 12.12 -16.99 -19.95
C PHE A 106 13.52 -17.11 -19.33
N ASN A 107 14.56 -16.85 -20.13
CA ASN A 107 15.90 -16.57 -19.58
C ASN A 107 15.84 -15.30 -18.73
N ASP A 108 16.74 -15.23 -17.75
CA ASP A 108 16.81 -14.11 -16.81
C ASP A 108 16.84 -12.76 -17.54
N PRO A 109 16.24 -11.69 -16.98
CA PRO A 109 16.23 -10.36 -17.60
C PRO A 109 17.63 -9.72 -17.74
N ALA A 110 18.67 -10.37 -17.22
CA ALA A 110 20.08 -10.04 -17.49
C ALA A 110 20.49 -10.41 -18.93
N ASP A 111 19.83 -11.40 -19.55
CA ASP A 111 19.99 -11.75 -20.96
C ASP A 111 18.98 -10.94 -21.80
N GLN A 112 19.43 -9.77 -22.29
CA GLN A 112 18.63 -8.81 -23.05
C GLN A 112 18.16 -9.29 -24.45
N SER A 113 18.17 -10.59 -24.75
CA SER A 113 17.95 -11.10 -26.11
C SER A 113 16.58 -11.73 -26.38
N VAL A 114 15.69 -11.84 -25.40
CA VAL A 114 14.35 -12.41 -25.63
C VAL A 114 13.29 -11.31 -25.53
N ALA A 115 13.00 -10.73 -26.70
CA ALA A 115 11.84 -9.85 -26.91
C ALA A 115 10.60 -10.50 -26.29
N ILE A 116 9.85 -9.78 -25.46
CA ILE A 116 8.63 -10.29 -24.79
C ILE A 116 7.46 -10.16 -25.79
N PRO A 117 7.04 -11.22 -26.51
CA PRO A 117 5.92 -11.16 -27.44
C PRO A 117 4.62 -11.66 -26.76
N ILE A 118 4.73 -12.18 -25.53
CA ILE A 118 3.62 -12.86 -24.82
C ILE A 118 2.78 -11.88 -24.00
N LEU A 119 3.37 -10.78 -23.49
CA LEU A 119 2.58 -9.70 -22.87
C LEU A 119 1.60 -9.05 -23.86
N SER A 120 1.88 -9.10 -25.17
CA SER A 120 0.93 -8.67 -26.20
C SER A 120 -0.16 -9.69 -26.53
N SER A 121 0.02 -10.97 -26.21
CA SER A 121 -0.96 -12.03 -26.49
C SER A 121 -1.84 -12.40 -25.30
N LEU A 122 -1.51 -11.92 -24.09
CA LEU A 122 -2.42 -12.04 -22.95
C LEU A 122 -3.70 -11.27 -23.27
N PRO A 123 -4.89 -11.91 -23.16
CA PRO A 123 -6.14 -11.18 -23.29
C PRO A 123 -6.11 -10.07 -22.25
N ARG A 124 -6.19 -8.80 -22.69
CA ARG A 124 -6.34 -7.66 -21.77
C ARG A 124 -7.51 -7.99 -20.88
N ALA A 125 -7.23 -8.42 -19.65
CA ALA A 125 -8.25 -8.55 -18.64
C ALA A 125 -8.85 -7.15 -18.53
N ARG A 126 -10.07 -6.98 -19.03
CA ARG A 126 -10.82 -5.75 -18.82
C ARG A 126 -10.87 -5.59 -17.31
N MET A 127 -10.26 -4.52 -16.81
CA MET A 127 -10.39 -4.07 -15.42
C MET A 127 -11.83 -3.57 -15.16
N SER A 128 -12.86 -4.36 -15.51
CA SER A 128 -14.26 -4.04 -15.25
C SER A 128 -14.76 -4.64 -13.93
N ALA A 129 -13.87 -5.10 -13.07
CA ALA A 129 -14.24 -5.71 -11.79
C ALA A 129 -13.32 -5.29 -10.64
N ILE A 130 -13.06 -3.99 -10.50
CA ILE A 130 -12.80 -3.39 -9.18
C ILE A 130 -14.07 -2.65 -8.77
N ARG A 131 -15.16 -3.39 -8.53
CA ARG A 131 -16.23 -2.93 -7.64
C ARG A 131 -15.93 -3.58 -6.30
N ALA A 132 -15.10 -2.92 -5.50
CA ALA A 132 -14.98 -3.25 -4.09
C ALA A 132 -16.25 -2.74 -3.38
N PRO A 133 -17.02 -3.59 -2.67
CA PRO A 133 -17.96 -3.09 -1.69
C PRO A 133 -17.20 -2.90 -0.37
N LEU A 134 -16.45 -1.80 -0.24
CA LEU A 134 -15.77 -1.42 1.00
C LEU A 134 -16.43 -0.24 1.73
N LEU A 135 -17.74 -0.04 1.56
CA LEU A 135 -18.51 0.96 2.33
C LEU A 135 -19.86 0.41 2.82
N GLY A 136 -19.89 -0.83 3.34
CA GLY A 136 -21.13 -1.46 3.81
C GLY A 136 -21.17 -1.93 5.27
N CYS A 137 -20.07 -1.87 6.04
CA CYS A 137 -20.00 -2.61 7.32
C CYS A 137 -19.76 -1.80 8.60
N LEU A 138 -19.86 -0.46 8.61
CA LEU A 138 -19.58 0.31 9.83
C LEU A 138 -20.67 1.30 10.30
N VAL A 139 -21.94 1.14 9.89
CA VAL A 139 -23.06 1.83 10.57
C VAL A 139 -24.29 0.92 10.65
N SER A 140 -24.32 -0.02 11.60
CA SER A 140 -25.58 -0.52 12.21
C SER A 140 -25.29 -1.42 13.42
N LYS A 141 -24.74 -0.84 14.49
CA LYS A 141 -24.87 -1.38 15.85
C LYS A 141 -24.86 -0.22 16.84
N ARG A 142 -26.01 0.44 17.01
CA ARG A 142 -26.36 1.15 18.25
C ARG A 142 -27.87 1.13 18.47
N VAL A 143 -28.24 0.35 19.47
CA VAL A 143 -29.41 0.46 20.37
C VAL A 143 -30.79 0.17 19.75
N SER A 144 -31.18 -1.10 19.83
CA SER A 144 -32.54 -1.46 20.26
C SER A 144 -32.38 -2.31 21.52
N SER A 145 -32.40 -1.64 22.68
CA SER A 145 -32.68 -2.28 23.96
C SER A 145 -34.13 -1.97 24.27
N ALA A 146 -34.99 -2.96 24.02
CA ALA A 146 -36.33 -3.00 24.58
C ALA A 146 -36.21 -3.54 26.02
N MET A 147 -36.53 -2.67 26.99
CA MET A 147 -37.29 -2.95 28.22
C MET A 147 -37.52 -1.61 28.93
#